data_AF-A0A6J4UE82-F1
#
_entry.id   AF-A0A6J4UE82-F1
#
_cell.length_a   1.000
_cell.length_b   1.000
_cell.length_c   1.000
_cell.angle_alpha   90.00
_cell.angle_beta   90.00
_cell.angle_gamma   90.00
#
_symmetry.space_group_name_H-M   'P 1'
#
loop_
_entity.id
_entity.type
_entity.pdbx_description
1 polymer ?
#
loop_
_entity_poly.entity_id
_entity_poly.type
_entity_poly.pdbx_seq_one_letter_code
_entity_poly.pdbx_strand_id
1 'polypeptide(L)'
;DVNATFLQPFLNYTTKSATTFFLNTEATYDWEDEQWTVPINVGANQLLKLGQQPIQIGGGFRYYADGPDGGPDWGIRFNFVLLFPK
;
A
#
# COMPACT_ATOMS: atom_id res chain seq x y z
N ASP A 1 1.11 -3.12 27.29
CA ASP A 1 0.16 -2.06 26.88
C ASP A 1 0.32 -1.87 25.37
N VAL A 2 -0.22 -0.85 24.71
CA VAL A 2 0.24 -0.51 23.33
C VAL A 2 1.01 0.78 23.44
N ASN A 3 2.34 0.67 23.48
CA ASN A 3 3.24 1.80 23.46
C ASN A 3 4.01 1.79 22.14
N ALA A 4 3.50 2.52 21.15
CA ALA A 4 4.07 2.56 19.81
C ALA A 4 3.95 3.95 19.16
N THR A 5 4.92 4.32 18.34
CA THR A 5 4.82 5.49 17.45
C THR A 5 4.40 5.04 16.05
N PHE A 6 3.43 5.71 15.42
CA PHE A 6 2.94 5.40 14.07
C PHE A 6 3.09 6.59 13.12
N LEU A 7 3.67 6.36 11.94
CA LEU A 7 3.91 7.35 10.91
C LEU A 7 3.45 6.83 9.54
N GLN A 8 2.56 7.59 8.89
CA GLN A 8 1.98 7.19 7.60
C GLN A 8 2.01 8.30 6.54
N PRO A 9 3.18 8.68 6.01
CA PRO A 9 3.24 9.54 4.84
C PRO A 9 2.78 8.78 3.59
N PHE A 10 2.08 9.50 2.72
CA PHE A 10 1.56 8.97 1.47
C PHE A 10 1.64 10.00 0.34
N LEU A 11 1.77 9.49 -0.89
CA LEU A 11 1.70 10.25 -2.12
C LEU A 11 0.84 9.46 -3.11
N ASN A 12 -0.11 10.15 -3.73
CA ASN A 12 -0.93 9.60 -4.80
C ASN A 12 -0.93 10.58 -5.97
N TYR A 13 -0.74 10.05 -7.18
CA TYR A 13 -0.83 10.84 -8.41
C TYR A 13 -1.68 10.11 -9.43
N THR A 14 -2.80 10.73 -9.82
CA THR A 14 -3.75 10.19 -10.80
C THR A 14 -3.61 10.91 -12.13
N THR A 15 -3.33 10.16 -13.18
CA THR A 15 -3.26 10.65 -14.56
C THR A 15 -4.65 10.93 -15.13
N LYS A 16 -4.70 11.67 -16.25
CA LYS A 16 -5.96 11.85 -17.02
C LYS A 16 -6.51 10.54 -17.58
N SER A 17 -5.68 9.51 -17.75
CA SER A 17 -6.09 8.16 -18.16
C SER A 17 -6.61 7.31 -16.99
N ALA A 18 -6.85 7.90 -15.81
CA ALA A 18 -7.32 7.21 -14.62
C ALA A 18 -6.38 6.12 -14.09
N THR A 19 -5.08 6.30 -14.33
CA THR A 19 -4.02 5.53 -13.69
C THR A 19 -3.58 6.27 -12.43
N THR A 20 -3.68 5.65 -11.27
CA THR A 20 -3.20 6.18 -9.99
C THR A 20 -1.92 5.48 -9.60
N PHE A 21 -0.83 6.24 -9.53
CA PHE A 21 0.42 5.81 -8.91
C PHE A 21 0.38 6.15 -7.43
N PHE A 22 0.81 5.22 -6.59
CA PHE A 22 0.84 5.41 -5.15
C PHE A 22 2.22 5.06 -4.57
N LEU A 23 2.61 5.81 -3.55
CA LEU A 23 3.74 5.54 -2.66
C LEU A 23 3.27 5.82 -1.24
N ASN A 24 3.35 4.86 -0.33
CA ASN A 24 3.04 5.09 1.07
C ASN A 24 3.88 4.20 1.97
N THR A 25 4.09 4.64 3.21
CA THR A 25 4.66 3.81 4.27
C THR A 25 3.75 3.84 5.48
N GLU A 26 3.77 2.76 6.26
CA GLU A 26 3.02 2.58 7.51
C GLU A 26 4.02 2.20 8.59
N ALA A 27 4.91 3.14 8.92
CA ALA A 27 6.02 2.90 9.82
C ALA A 27 5.57 2.89 11.27
N THR A 28 5.94 1.85 12.00
CA THR A 28 5.64 1.69 13.42
C THR A 28 6.92 1.47 14.20
N TYR A 29 7.08 2.15 15.34
CA TYR A 29 8.11 1.86 16.32
C TYR A 29 7.46 1.28 17.57
N ASP A 30 7.83 0.06 17.94
CA ASP A 30 7.42 -0.57 19.18
C ASP A 30 8.40 -0.18 20.31
N TRP A 31 7.89 0.46 21.37
CA TRP A 31 8.72 0.88 22.50
C TRP A 31 8.98 -0.24 23.51
N GLU A 32 8.20 -1.34 23.49
CA GLU A 32 8.43 -2.49 24.38
C GLU A 32 9.58 -3.36 23.84
N ASP A 33 9.62 -3.58 22.53
CA ASP A 33 10.65 -4.39 21.85
C ASP A 33 11.79 -3.54 21.22
N GLU A 34 11.71 -2.22 21.33
CA GLU A 34 12.63 -1.23 20.73
C GLU A 34 12.83 -1.40 19.20
N GLN A 35 11.80 -1.89 18.50
CA GLN A 35 11.88 -2.34 17.11
C GLN A 35 11.10 -1.44 16.13
N TRP A 36 11.72 -1.12 15.00
CA TRP A 36 11.04 -0.47 13.86
C TRP A 36 10.42 -1.50 12.91
N THR A 37 9.28 -1.17 12.33
CA THR A 37 8.71 -1.85 11.16
C THR A 37 8.35 -0.79 10.13
N VAL A 38 9.05 -0.77 8.99
CA VAL A 38 8.96 0.31 8.00
C VAL A 38 8.64 -0.26 6.61
N PRO A 39 7.37 -0.57 6.34
CA PRO A 39 6.94 -1.10 5.05
C PRO A 39 6.69 0.04 4.05
N ILE A 40 7.49 0.09 2.99
CA ILE A 40 7.30 1.01 1.86
C ILE A 40 6.51 0.29 0.77
N ASN A 41 5.37 0.86 0.40
CA ASN A 41 4.49 0.34 -0.65
C ASN A 41 4.56 1.27 -1.86
N VAL A 42 4.79 0.71 -3.03
CA VAL A 42 4.73 1.43 -4.30
C VAL A 42 3.88 0.64 -5.29
N GLY A 43 3.10 1.32 -6.10
CA GLY A 43 2.34 0.62 -7.13
C GLY A 43 1.50 1.52 -8.00
N ALA A 44 0.68 0.87 -8.82
CA ALA A 44 -0.22 1.53 -9.73
C ALA A 44 -1.58 0.80 -9.75
N ASN A 45 -2.64 1.58 -9.82
CA ASN A 45 -4.00 1.11 -10.02
C ASN A 45 -4.59 1.81 -11.24
N GLN A 46 -5.24 1.07 -12.12
CA GLN A 46 -5.92 1.56 -13.30
C GLN A 46 -7.42 1.37 -13.13
N LEU A 47 -8.16 2.47 -13.19
CA LEU A 47 -9.62 2.44 -13.27
C LEU A 47 -10.04 2.22 -14.73
N LEU A 48 -10.90 1.23 -14.97
CA LEU A 48 -11.43 0.88 -16.28
C LEU A 48 -12.96 0.77 -16.21
N LYS A 49 -13.60 0.68 -17.37
CA LYS A 49 -15.01 0.30 -17.48
C LYS A 49 -15.12 -0.91 -18.39
N LEU A 50 -15.73 -1.98 -17.89
CA LEU A 50 -16.17 -3.12 -18.69
C LEU A 50 -17.66 -2.94 -18.98
N GLY A 51 -17.97 -2.39 -20.16
CA GLY A 51 -19.32 -1.93 -20.48
C GLY A 51 -19.75 -0.82 -19.52
N GLN A 52 -20.80 -1.07 -18.73
CA GLN A 52 -21.31 -0.13 -17.73
C GLN A 52 -20.69 -0.33 -16.33
N GLN A 53 -19.95 -1.42 -16.11
CA GLN A 53 -19.38 -1.78 -14.81
C GLN A 53 -17.99 -1.15 -14.64
N PRO A 54 -17.78 -0.20 -13.70
CA PRO A 54 -16.46 0.28 -13.37
C PRO A 54 -15.69 -0.81 -12.61
N ILE A 55 -14.43 -0.99 -12.98
CA ILE A 55 -13.49 -1.92 -12.34
C ILE A 55 -12.18 -1.20 -12.07
N GLN A 56 -11.42 -1.67 -11.09
CA GLN A 56 -10.04 -1.26 -10.88
C GLN A 56 -9.16 -2.50 -10.92
N ILE A 57 -8.09 -2.43 -11.69
CA ILE A 57 -7.02 -3.43 -11.68
C ILE A 57 -5.74 -2.76 -11.22
N GLY A 58 -4.89 -3.48 -10.52
CA GLY A 58 -3.65 -2.88 -10.07
C GLY A 58 -2.69 -3.87 -9.48
N GLY A 59 -1.53 -3.33 -9.15
CA GLY A 59 -0.51 -4.07 -8.46
C GLY A 59 0.51 -3.16 -7.81
N GLY A 60 1.31 -3.74 -6.94
CA GLY A 60 2.34 -3.01 -6.24
C GLY A 60 3.36 -3.94 -5.61
N PHE A 61 4.47 -3.32 -5.25
CA PHE A 61 5.56 -3.92 -4.50
C PHE A 61 5.55 -3.33 -3.09
N ARG A 62 5.90 -4.16 -2.12
CA ARG A 62 6.16 -3.79 -0.75
C ARG A 62 7.60 -4.15 -0.44
N TYR A 63 8.32 -3.23 0.19
CA TYR A 63 9.67 -3.45 0.71
C TYR A 63 9.68 -3.10 2.18
N TYR A 64 10.28 -3.92 3.02
CA TYR A 64 10.51 -3.60 4.43
C TYR A 64 11.90 -2.99 4.55
N ALA A 65 11.95 -1.68 4.78
CA ALA A 65 13.21 -0.97 4.99
C ALA A 65 13.83 -1.27 6.37
N ASP A 66 12.98 -1.62 7.32
CA ASP A 66 13.32 -2.12 8.65
C ASP A 66 12.16 -3.02 9.13
N GLY A 67 12.47 -4.02 9.94
CA GLY A 67 11.52 -5.02 10.42
C GLY A 67 12.20 -6.07 11.30
N PRO A 68 11.42 -6.83 12.08
CA PRO A 68 11.95 -7.85 12.98
C PRO A 68 12.62 -9.01 12.21
N ASP A 69 13.60 -9.64 12.86
CA ASP A 69 14.29 -10.81 12.34
C ASP A 69 13.30 -11.94 12.00
N GLY A 70 13.42 -12.51 10.81
CA GLY A 70 12.53 -13.57 10.30
C GLY A 70 11.24 -13.06 9.65
N GLY A 71 11.05 -11.75 9.57
CA GLY A 71 9.99 -11.12 8.78
C GLY A 71 10.25 -11.18 7.26
N PRO A 72 9.23 -10.86 6.43
CA PRO A 72 9.42 -10.75 4.99
C PRO A 72 10.19 -9.48 4.62
N ASP A 73 11.22 -9.59 3.79
CA ASP A 73 11.95 -8.42 3.26
C ASP A 73 11.13 -7.63 2.24
N TRP A 74 10.25 -8.32 1.51
CA TRP A 74 9.45 -7.74 0.45
C TRP A 74 8.18 -8.54 0.19
N GLY A 75 7.26 -7.96 -0.58
CA GLY A 75 6.06 -8.61 -1.06
C GLY A 75 5.56 -8.01 -2.36
N ILE A 76 4.75 -8.77 -3.09
CA ILE A 76 4.01 -8.26 -4.24
C ILE A 76 2.51 -8.36 -3.97
N ARG A 77 1.75 -7.44 -4.55
CA ARG A 77 0.29 -7.47 -4.49
C ARG A 77 -0.26 -7.23 -5.88
N PHE A 78 -1.27 -8.02 -6.25
CA PHE A 78 -2.18 -7.71 -7.34
C PHE A 78 -3.57 -7.52 -6.77
N ASN A 79 -4.34 -6.60 -7.35
CA ASN A 79 -5.70 -6.35 -6.95
C ASN A 79 -6.62 -6.24 -8.16
N PHE A 80 -7.85 -6.72 -7.96
CA PHE A 80 -8.96 -6.60 -8.88
C PHE A 80 -10.18 -6.23 -8.05
N VAL A 81 -10.79 -5.07 -8.34
CA VAL A 81 -11.88 -4.50 -7.55
C VAL A 81 -13.06 -4.21 -8.47
N LEU A 82 -14.23 -4.71 -8.09
CA LEU A 82 -15.51 -4.38 -8.73
C LEU A 82 -16.14 -3.20 -7.97
N LEU A 83 -16.49 -2.13 -8.69
CA LEU A 83 -17.13 -0.96 -8.09
C LEU A 83 -18.63 -0.96 -8.42
N PHE A 84 -19.45 -1.41 -7.48
CA PHE A 84 -20.91 -1.43 -7.66
C PHE A 84 -21.53 -0.07 -7.28
N PRO A 85 -22.50 0.42 -8.06
CA PRO A 85 -23.30 1.57 -7.67
C PRO A 85 -24.09 1.28 -6.39
N LYS A 86 -24.43 2.34 -5.65
CA LYS A 86 -25.33 2.25 -4.49
C LYS A 86 -26.74 1.88 -4.91
#